data_AF-A0A1I0RAA0-F1
#
_entry.id   AF-A0A1I0RAA0-F1
#
_cell.length_a   1.000
_cell.length_b   1.000
_cell.length_c   1.000
_cell.angle_alpha   90.00
_cell.angle_beta   90.00
_cell.angle_gamma   90.00
#
_symmetry.space_group_name_H-M   'P 1'
#
loop_
_entity.id
_entity.type
_entity.pdbx_description
1 polymer ?
#
loop_
_entity_poly.entity_id
_entity_poly.type
_entity_poly.pdbx_seq_one_letter_code
_entity_poly.pdbx_strand_id
1 'polypeptide(L)' 'MSDEEFKRLKDLFERKLAEPVTKEDAIRELQGAGILDEHGELTPRHKNLGHALALARSLR' A
#
# COMPACT_ATOMS: atom_id res chain seq x y z
N MET A 1 12.29 -15.19 12.93
CA MET A 1 11.28 -14.28 13.51
C MET A 1 10.61 -15.03 14.63
N SER A 2 10.71 -14.53 15.86
CA SER A 2 10.07 -15.11 17.04
C SER A 2 8.61 -14.64 17.15
N ASP A 3 7.82 -15.33 17.96
CA ASP A 3 6.42 -14.93 18.23
C ASP A 3 6.31 -13.53 18.85
N GLU A 4 7.31 -13.13 19.64
CA GLU A 4 7.39 -11.78 20.20
C GLU A 4 7.69 -10.72 19.13
N GLU A 5 8.58 -11.03 18.19
CA GLU A 5 8.86 -10.16 17.05
C GLU A 5 7.64 -10.02 16.15
N PHE A 6 6.90 -11.12 15.93
CA PHE A 6 5.67 -11.11 15.15
C PHE A 6 4.59 -10.24 15.84
N LYS A 7 4.42 -10.40 17.14
CA LYS A 7 3.46 -9.60 17.92
C LYS A 7 3.78 -8.11 17.85
N ARG A 8 5.06 -7.73 18.02
CA ARG A 8 5.48 -6.32 17.89
C ARG A 8 5.22 -5.76 16.50
N LEU A 9 5.45 -6.55 15.46
CA LEU A 9 5.19 -6.14 14.08
C LEU A 9 3.68 -5.93 13.84
N LYS A 10 2.85 -6.83 14.36
CA LYS A 10 1.39 -6.74 14.29
C LYS A 10 0.86 -5.51 15.02
N ASP A 11 1.30 -5.29 16.26
CA ASP A 11 0.87 -4.15 17.08
C ASP A 11 1.26 -2.82 16.40
N LEU A 12 2.43 -2.75 15.76
CA LEU A 12 2.86 -1.59 14.98
C LEU A 12 1.95 -1.35 13.76
N PHE A 13 1.59 -2.43 13.06
CA PHE A 13 0.73 -2.36 11.89
C PHE A 13 -0.70 -1.91 12.26
N GLU A 14 -1.27 -2.46 13.34
CA GLU A 14 -2.59 -2.06 13.84
C GLU A 14 -2.62 -0.59 14.27
N ARG A 15 -1.56 -0.10 14.92
CA ARG A 15 -1.44 1.33 15.27
C ARG A 15 -1.39 2.22 14.03
N LYS A 16 -0.63 1.84 13.01
CA LYS A 16 -0.58 2.59 11.74
C LYS A 16 -1.92 2.58 11.01
N LEU A 17 -2.68 1.50 11.07
CA LEU A 17 -4.02 1.43 10.48
C LEU A 17 -5.05 2.31 11.21
N ALA A 18 -4.87 2.53 12.51
CA ALA A 18 -5.75 3.37 13.31
C ALA A 18 -5.52 4.88 13.06
N GLU A 19 -4.36 5.25 12.52
CA GLU A 19 -4.07 6.63 12.15
C GLU A 19 -4.75 6.97 10.81
N PRO A 20 -5.45 8.12 10.70
CA PRO A 20 -6.06 8.52 9.45
C PRO A 20 -4.96 8.84 8.42
N VAL A 21 -4.78 7.94 7.47
CA VAL A 21 -3.85 8.13 6.35
C VAL A 21 -4.47 9.14 5.39
N THR A 22 -3.77 10.26 5.15
CA THR A 22 -4.18 11.22 4.12
C THR A 22 -3.92 10.66 2.73
N LYS A 23 -4.57 11.20 1.70
CA LYS A 23 -4.30 10.77 0.32
C LYS A 23 -2.85 11.05 -0.06
N GLU A 24 -2.31 12.15 0.43
CA GLU A 24 -0.94 12.61 0.21
C GLU A 24 0.06 11.64 0.84
N ASP A 25 -0.22 11.17 2.06
CA ASP A 25 0.65 10.19 2.74
C ASP A 25 0.62 8.84 2.03
N ALA A 26 -0.56 8.39 1.60
CA ALA A 26 -0.67 7.16 0.80
C ALA A 26 0.10 7.26 -0.53
N ILE A 27 0.01 8.39 -1.24
CA ILE A 27 0.76 8.60 -2.48
C ILE A 27 2.27 8.56 -2.20
N ARG A 28 2.76 9.25 -1.17
CA ARG A 28 4.19 9.24 -0.81
C ARG A 28 4.68 7.86 -0.42
N GLU A 29 3.91 7.09 0.36
CA GLU A 29 4.28 5.72 0.72
C GLU A 29 4.35 4.82 -0.52
N LEU A 30 3.39 4.93 -1.44
CA LEU A 30 3.38 4.15 -2.69
C LEU A 30 4.51 4.55 -3.65
N GLN A 31 4.88 5.84 -3.69
CA GLN A 31 6.06 6.32 -4.41
C GLN A 31 7.36 5.79 -3.78
N GLY A 32 7.49 5.86 -2.46
CA GLY A 32 8.65 5.32 -1.73
C GLY A 32 8.79 3.81 -1.89
N ALA A 33 7.68 3.09 -2.08
CA ALA A 33 7.67 1.67 -2.40
C ALA A 33 7.97 1.35 -3.88
N GLY A 34 8.11 2.36 -4.75
CA GLY A 34 8.33 2.20 -6.19
C GLY A 34 7.11 1.67 -6.95
N ILE A 35 5.93 1.73 -6.34
CA ILE A 35 4.66 1.33 -6.96
C ILE A 35 4.16 2.45 -7.87
N LEU A 36 4.24 3.69 -7.40
CA LEU A 36 3.94 4.90 -8.17
C LEU A 36 5.23 5.63 -8.58
N ASP A 37 5.19 6.33 -9.71
CA ASP A 37 6.23 7.28 -10.12
C ASP A 37 5.99 8.68 -9.51
N GLU A 38 6.86 9.64 -9.84
CA GLU A 38 6.79 11.03 -9.33
C GLU A 38 5.49 11.76 -9.70
N HIS A 39 4.77 11.29 -10.72
CA HIS A 39 3.48 11.83 -11.14
C HIS A 39 2.28 11.12 -10.49
N GLY A 40 2.53 10.07 -9.71
CA GLY A 40 1.47 9.28 -9.07
C GLY A 40 0.91 8.18 -9.96
N GLU A 41 1.58 7.85 -11.07
CA GLU A 41 1.18 6.81 -12.01
C GLU A 41 1.85 5.48 -11.68
N LEU A 42 1.18 4.36 -11.96
CA LEU A 42 1.75 3.02 -11.70
C LEU A 42 3.01 2.80 -12.53
N THR A 43 4.09 2.40 -11.86
CA THR A 43 5.33 2.04 -12.55
C THR A 43 5.12 0.81 -13.45
N PRO A 44 5.91 0.64 -14.53
CA PRO A 44 5.69 -0.45 -15.50
C PRO A 44 5.57 -1.84 -14.87
N ARG A 45 6.33 -2.11 -13.80
CA ARG A 45 6.30 -3.37 -13.05
C ARG A 45 4.95 -3.63 -12.36
N HIS A 46 4.20 -2.58 -12.05
CA HIS A 46 2.94 -2.64 -11.32
C HIS A 46 1.72 -2.35 -12.20
N LYS A 47 1.86 -2.23 -13.54
CA LYS A 47 0.71 -2.05 -14.44
C LYS A 47 -0.34 -3.16 -14.30
N ASN A 48 0.09 -4.40 -14.11
CA ASN A 48 -0.81 -5.54 -13.88
C ASN A 48 -1.60 -5.41 -12.57
N LEU A 49 -1.06 -4.74 -11.55
CA LEU A 49 -1.80 -4.42 -10.33
C LEU A 49 -2.95 -3.47 -10.63
N GLY A 50 -2.72 -2.45 -11.46
CA GLY A 50 -3.78 -1.54 -11.94
C GLY A 50 -4.91 -2.29 -12.67
N HIS A 51 -4.55 -3.22 -13.56
CA HIS A 51 -5.54 -4.06 -14.26
C HIS A 51 -6.34 -4.95 -13.30
N ALA A 52 -5.68 -5.59 -12.33
CA ALA A 52 -6.34 -6.43 -11.34
C ALA A 52 -7.32 -5.64 -10.46
N LEU A 53 -6.94 -4.43 -10.02
CA LEU A 53 -7.79 -3.54 -9.25
C LEU A 53 -9.00 -3.05 -10.05
N ALA A 54 -8.81 -2.70 -11.33
CA ALA A 54 -9.90 -2.31 -12.21
C ALA A 54 -10.91 -3.45 -12.44
N LEU A 55 -10.41 -4.67 -12.66
CA LEU A 55 -11.25 -5.86 -12.82
C LEU A 55 -12.06 -6.15 -11.56
N ALA A 56 -11.42 -6.13 -10.38
CA ALA A 56 -12.10 -6.37 -9.11
C ALA A 56 -13.23 -5.36 -8.84
N ARG A 57 -13.07 -4.10 -9.29
CA ARG A 57 -14.09 -3.06 -9.16
C ARG A 57 -15.25 -3.23 -10.13
N SER A 58 -15.03 -3.81 -11.31
CA SER A 58 -16.08 -4.11 -12.29
C SER A 58 -16.97 -5.31 -11.93
N LEU A 59 -16.53 -6.14 -10.99
CA LEU A 59 -17.26 -7.33 -10.51
C LEU A 59 -18.12 -7.05 -9.27
N ARG A 60 -18.18 -5.78 -8.83
CA ARG A 60 -18.91 -5.32 -7.65
C ARG A 60 -20.11 -4.47 -8.07
#